data_AF-A0A6P8BF71-F1
#
_entry.id   AF-A0A6P8BF71-F1
#
_cell.length_a   1.000
_cell.length_b   1.000
_cell.length_c   1.000
_cell.angle_alpha   90.00
_cell.angle_beta   90.00
_cell.angle_gamma   90.00
#
_symmetry.space_group_name_H-M   'P 1'
#
loop_
_entity.id
_entity.type
_entity.pdbx_description
1 polymer ?
#
loop_
_entity_poly.entity_id
_entity_poly.type
_entity_poly.pdbx_seq_one_letter_code
_entity_poly.pdbx_strand_id
1 'polypeptide(L)'
;MSKPARTRKVESWEKPVFRDCKIAIAGQLDENWTEQQIERWIKYRHGELVDKVDETVTHLVCSKEEFDKGGTGIYGRVADAYRIMKAKNKGKRGNKNLHKIFIVKSDWLEFSCIKAKKLKELDYEWSRPEKKESEKAVQEKKLAKGKQLEENGFINTALNHVYTDNTNFKYEITLGGKDSSCYTLYLFESNATPHLYHFVAKFTKKKRAPPKYHKPSVTQGLFAREFDLFKAFFLSKTGVEWEDRLRDYLVPKDAKFTYAAPAGDAPKGSKEEYPQ
;
A
#
# COMPACT_ATOMS: atom_id res chain seq x y z
N MET A 1 -21.45 24.07 50.37
CA MET A 1 -20.89 23.18 49.32
C MET A 1 -20.01 24.03 48.41
N SER A 2 -18.69 23.83 48.45
CA SER A 2 -17.73 24.63 47.68
C SER A 2 -17.69 24.12 46.24
N LYS A 3 -17.82 25.02 45.25
CA LYS A 3 -17.74 24.67 43.82
C LYS A 3 -16.30 24.21 43.49
N PRO A 4 -16.10 23.16 42.68
CA PRO A 4 -14.77 22.72 42.31
C PRO A 4 -14.07 23.80 41.47
N ALA A 5 -12.80 24.04 41.78
CA ALA A 5 -11.97 25.02 41.08
C ALA A 5 -11.89 24.69 39.58
N ARG A 6 -12.11 25.71 38.76
CA ARG A 6 -12.04 25.66 37.29
C ARG A 6 -10.63 25.22 36.88
N THR A 7 -10.50 24.03 36.29
CA THR A 7 -9.22 23.51 35.79
C THR A 7 -8.60 24.50 34.80
N ARG A 8 -7.40 24.99 35.11
CA ARG A 8 -6.64 25.93 34.27
C ARG A 8 -6.41 25.29 32.90
N LYS A 9 -6.85 25.96 31.83
CA LYS A 9 -6.51 25.54 30.46
C LYS A 9 -5.00 25.71 30.29
N VAL A 10 -4.30 24.58 30.18
CA VAL A 10 -2.85 24.53 29.90
C VAL A 10 -2.63 25.15 28.52
N GLU A 11 -1.82 26.21 28.46
CA GLU A 11 -1.55 26.88 27.19
C GLU A 11 -0.74 25.95 26.27
N SER A 12 -0.82 26.15 24.96
CA SER A 12 -0.18 25.24 23.97
C SER A 12 1.34 25.11 24.18
N TRP A 13 1.97 26.13 24.75
CA TRP A 13 3.39 26.16 25.07
C TRP A 13 3.75 25.43 26.39
N GLU A 14 2.79 25.23 27.31
CA GLU A 14 2.96 24.44 28.56
C GLU A 14 2.77 22.93 28.34
N LYS A 15 2.46 22.49 27.12
CA LYS A 15 2.17 21.08 26.85
C LYS A 15 3.41 20.20 27.01
N PRO A 16 3.33 19.10 27.78
CA PRO A 16 4.43 18.16 28.00
C PRO A 16 4.63 17.24 26.79
N VAL A 17 5.12 17.82 25.68
CA VAL A 17 5.28 17.13 24.39
C VAL A 17 6.30 16.00 24.48
N PHE A 18 7.39 16.20 25.20
CA PHE A 18 8.50 15.25 25.30
C PHE A 18 8.57 14.57 26.67
N ARG A 19 7.43 14.47 27.36
CA ARG A 19 7.36 13.68 28.60
C ARG A 19 7.89 12.26 28.35
N ASP A 20 8.75 11.80 29.25
CA ASP A 20 9.42 10.49 29.21
C ASP A 20 10.38 10.31 28.01
N CYS A 21 10.68 11.37 27.26
CA CYS A 21 11.69 11.35 26.21
C CYS A 21 13.05 11.78 26.76
N LYS A 22 13.98 10.84 26.80
CA LYS A 22 15.42 11.10 26.87
C LYS A 22 15.99 11.20 25.46
N ILE A 23 16.47 12.38 25.10
CA ILE A 23 16.83 12.77 23.73
C ILE A 23 18.33 13.05 23.69
N ALA A 24 19.03 12.39 22.78
CA ALA A 24 20.41 12.73 22.40
C ALA A 24 20.43 13.37 21.02
N ILE A 25 21.42 14.22 20.76
CA ILE A 25 21.62 14.90 19.45
C ILE A 25 22.90 14.37 18.81
N ALA A 26 22.96 14.18 17.49
CA ALA A 26 24.21 13.88 16.80
C ALA A 26 24.39 14.79 15.59
N GLY A 27 25.50 15.54 15.60
CA GLY A 27 25.84 16.52 14.58
C GLY A 27 25.08 17.84 14.75
N GLN A 28 25.34 18.76 13.82
CA GLN A 28 24.62 20.01 13.71
C GLN A 28 23.26 19.76 13.04
N LEU A 29 22.15 20.04 13.73
CA LEU A 29 20.82 19.72 13.21
C LEU A 29 20.30 20.74 12.18
N ASP A 30 20.64 22.01 12.37
CA ASP A 30 20.31 23.14 11.51
C ASP A 30 21.37 24.22 11.73
N GLU A 31 21.70 25.00 10.70
CA GLU A 31 22.72 26.06 10.79
C GLU A 31 22.37 27.13 11.84
N ASN A 32 21.08 27.34 12.11
CA ASN A 32 20.59 28.36 13.04
C ASN A 32 20.31 27.84 14.44
N TRP A 33 20.47 26.54 14.69
CA TRP A 33 20.14 25.94 15.99
C TRP A 33 21.39 25.73 16.82
N THR A 34 21.44 26.34 17.99
CA THR A 34 22.46 26.07 18.99
C THR A 34 22.02 24.96 19.94
N GLU A 35 22.98 24.25 20.53
CA GLU A 35 22.70 23.21 21.53
C GLU A 35 21.89 23.77 22.72
N GLN A 36 22.18 25.01 23.14
CA GLN A 36 21.45 25.70 24.21
C GLN A 36 19.98 25.96 23.85
N GLN A 37 19.69 26.30 22.58
CA GLN A 37 18.31 26.47 22.11
C GLN A 37 17.58 25.13 22.12
N ILE A 38 18.21 24.08 21.60
CA ILE A 38 17.66 22.72 21.57
C ILE A 38 17.36 22.24 23.00
N GLU A 39 18.33 22.39 23.91
CA GLU A 39 18.18 22.04 25.32
C GLU A 39 16.99 22.77 25.95
N ARG A 40 16.88 24.08 25.71
CA ARG A 40 15.77 24.89 26.20
C ARG A 40 14.44 24.39 25.66
N TRP A 41 14.32 24.09 24.37
CA TRP A 41 13.08 23.59 23.76
C TRP A 41 12.66 22.25 24.34
N ILE A 42 13.61 21.32 24.51
CA ILE A 42 13.36 19.99 25.06
C ILE A 42 12.91 20.10 26.52
N LYS A 43 13.66 20.82 27.36
CA LYS A 43 13.35 20.99 28.79
C LYS A 43 12.00 21.68 29.00
N TYR A 44 11.73 22.75 28.25
CA TYR A 44 10.49 23.49 28.34
C TYR A 44 9.25 22.64 28.00
N ARG A 45 9.45 21.60 27.19
CA ARG A 45 8.42 20.63 26.79
C ARG A 45 8.50 19.32 27.57
N HIS A 46 9.12 19.33 28.75
CA HIS A 46 9.23 18.22 29.70
C HIS A 46 10.02 17.00 29.20
N GLY A 47 10.95 17.20 28.27
CA GLY A 47 11.94 16.19 27.89
C GLY A 47 13.28 16.40 28.60
N GLU A 48 14.17 15.43 28.43
CA GLU A 48 15.54 15.45 28.97
C GLU A 48 16.53 15.37 27.82
N LEU A 49 17.37 16.41 27.66
CA LEU A 49 18.52 16.34 26.77
C LEU A 49 19.65 15.60 27.49
N VAL A 50 20.19 14.58 26.84
CA VAL A 50 21.33 13.81 27.33
C VAL A 50 22.51 13.94 26.36
N ASP A 51 23.71 14.08 26.91
CA ASP A 51 24.92 14.24 26.11
C ASP A 51 25.42 12.89 25.56
N LYS A 52 25.40 11.84 26.38
CA LYS A 52 25.87 10.52 26.01
C LYS A 52 24.72 9.61 25.61
N VAL A 53 24.90 8.88 24.49
CA VAL A 53 23.95 7.83 24.11
C VAL A 53 24.17 6.61 25.00
N ASP A 54 23.19 6.32 25.84
CA ASP A 54 23.14 5.16 26.72
C ASP A 54 21.83 4.38 26.57
N GLU A 55 21.66 3.35 27.40
CA GLU A 55 20.51 2.44 27.37
C GLU A 55 19.19 3.08 27.80
N THR A 56 19.22 4.31 28.32
CA THR A 56 18.03 5.05 28.75
C THR A 56 17.54 6.01 27.67
N VAL A 57 18.38 6.27 26.65
CA VAL A 57 18.00 7.11 25.51
C VAL A 57 16.85 6.49 24.75
N THR A 58 15.88 7.33 24.43
CA THR A 58 14.66 6.92 23.70
C THR A 58 14.70 7.44 22.26
N HIS A 59 15.29 8.61 22.04
CA HIS A 59 15.37 9.27 20.73
C HIS A 59 16.79 9.79 20.51
N LEU A 60 17.33 9.51 19.32
CA LEU A 60 18.54 10.13 18.80
C LEU A 60 18.13 10.99 17.61
N VAL A 61 18.17 12.31 17.77
CA VAL A 61 17.93 13.24 16.66
C VAL A 61 19.27 13.51 16.00
N CYS A 62 19.40 13.25 14.70
CA CYS A 62 20.69 13.42 14.02
C CYS A 62 20.56 14.05 12.64
N SER A 63 21.64 14.70 12.21
CA SER A 63 21.78 15.18 10.84
C SER A 63 21.94 14.01 9.86
N LYS A 64 21.76 14.30 8.56
CA LYS A 64 21.92 13.29 7.51
C LYS A 64 23.36 12.76 7.46
N GLU A 65 24.31 13.67 7.57
CA GLU A 65 25.74 13.36 7.51
C GLU A 65 26.14 12.40 8.63
N GLU A 66 25.65 12.63 9.86
CA GLU A 66 25.93 11.74 10.99
C GLU A 66 25.22 10.40 10.87
N PHE A 67 24.01 10.37 10.30
CA PHE A 67 23.33 9.11 10.02
C PHE A 67 24.11 8.26 9.00
N ASP A 68 24.54 8.86 7.90
CA ASP A 68 25.27 8.18 6.82
C ASP A 68 26.65 7.69 7.30
N LYS A 69 27.36 8.48 8.11
CA LYS A 69 28.60 8.05 8.79
C LYS A 69 28.35 6.92 9.79
N GLY A 70 27.31 7.03 10.61
CA GLY A 70 26.99 6.08 11.66
C GLY A 70 26.49 4.72 11.15
N GLY A 71 25.91 4.68 9.94
CA GLY A 71 25.54 3.44 9.26
C GLY A 71 26.74 2.62 8.76
N THR A 72 27.91 3.25 8.65
CA THR A 72 29.14 2.64 8.12
C THR A 72 30.31 2.59 9.13
N GLY A 73 30.24 3.37 10.21
CA GLY A 73 31.37 3.65 11.10
C GLY A 73 31.42 2.90 12.44
N ILE A 74 32.63 2.78 12.98
CA ILE A 74 32.93 2.19 14.29
C ILE A 74 32.76 3.22 15.43
N TYR A 75 32.63 4.53 15.18
CA TYR A 75 32.55 5.54 16.23
C TYR A 75 31.43 6.56 15.96
N GLY A 76 30.83 7.09 17.02
CA GLY A 76 29.78 8.12 16.95
C GLY A 76 28.45 7.70 17.57
N ARG A 77 27.62 8.70 17.91
CA ARG A 77 26.35 8.54 18.65
C ARG A 77 25.34 7.63 17.94
N VAL A 78 25.29 7.67 16.60
CA VAL A 78 24.44 6.77 15.78
C VAL A 78 24.91 5.32 15.88
N ALA A 79 26.22 5.08 15.79
CA ALA A 79 26.81 3.74 15.96
C ALA A 79 26.57 3.20 17.38
N ASP A 80 26.68 4.06 18.40
CA ASP A 80 26.41 3.70 19.78
C ASP A 80 24.95 3.30 20.00
N ALA A 81 24.00 4.03 19.43
CA ALA A 81 22.58 3.66 19.47
C ALA A 81 22.34 2.26 18.87
N TYR A 82 22.94 1.96 17.71
CA TYR A 82 22.85 0.63 17.10
C TYR A 82 23.48 -0.48 17.97
N ARG A 83 24.64 -0.21 18.59
CA ARG A 83 25.29 -1.17 19.51
C ARG A 83 24.42 -1.50 20.71
N ILE A 84 23.86 -0.47 21.34
CA ILE A 84 22.99 -0.62 22.50
C ILE A 84 21.75 -1.44 22.13
N MET A 85 21.08 -1.09 21.02
CA MET A 85 19.94 -1.86 20.53
C MET A 85 20.32 -3.32 20.24
N LYS A 86 21.46 -3.58 19.59
CA LYS A 86 21.95 -4.94 19.31
C LYS A 86 22.23 -5.72 20.59
N ALA A 87 22.89 -5.11 21.57
CA ALA A 87 23.23 -5.74 22.85
C ALA A 87 21.98 -6.08 23.67
N LYS A 88 21.05 -5.11 23.83
CA LYS A 88 19.82 -5.29 24.62
C LYS A 88 18.82 -6.29 24.02
N ASN A 89 18.88 -6.45 22.70
CA ASN A 89 17.97 -7.33 21.96
C ASN A 89 18.60 -8.67 21.59
N LYS A 90 19.86 -8.93 21.97
CA LYS A 90 20.53 -10.21 21.74
C LYS A 90 19.71 -11.35 22.35
N GLY A 91 19.42 -12.37 21.56
CA GLY A 91 18.63 -13.53 21.99
C GLY A 91 17.12 -13.30 22.12
N LYS A 92 16.60 -12.08 21.90
CA LYS A 92 15.17 -11.75 22.01
C LYS A 92 14.42 -11.85 20.67
N ARG A 93 14.84 -12.75 19.78
CA ARG A 93 14.28 -12.85 18.43
C ARG A 93 12.79 -13.26 18.50
N GLY A 94 11.91 -12.49 17.88
CA GLY A 94 10.46 -12.71 17.92
C GLY A 94 9.73 -12.06 19.10
N ASN A 95 10.43 -11.41 20.04
CA ASN A 95 9.79 -10.62 21.09
C ASN A 95 9.27 -9.29 20.51
N LYS A 96 8.04 -8.90 20.86
CA LYS A 96 7.43 -7.62 20.45
C LYS A 96 7.99 -6.43 21.23
N ASN A 97 8.58 -6.65 22.40
CA ASN A 97 9.10 -5.62 23.30
C ASN A 97 10.64 -5.54 23.20
N LEU A 98 11.14 -5.20 22.02
CA LEU A 98 12.56 -4.92 21.82
C LEU A 98 12.91 -3.53 22.36
N HIS A 99 14.09 -3.39 22.94
CA HIS A 99 14.65 -2.10 23.28
C HIS A 99 14.88 -1.33 21.97
N LYS A 100 14.29 -0.14 21.85
CA LYS A 100 14.35 0.68 20.64
C LYS A 100 14.77 2.10 20.99
N ILE A 101 15.77 2.58 20.26
CA ILE A 101 16.15 4.00 20.19
C ILE A 101 15.68 4.49 18.82
N PHE A 102 14.81 5.49 18.80
CA PHE A 102 14.33 6.08 17.54
C PHE A 102 15.40 7.02 16.99
N ILE A 103 16.00 6.67 15.85
CA ILE A 103 16.98 7.51 15.15
C ILE A 103 16.25 8.35 14.12
N VAL A 104 16.00 9.63 14.43
CA VAL A 104 15.05 10.49 13.72
C VAL A 104 15.69 11.76 13.14
N LYS A 105 15.03 12.31 12.12
CA LYS A 105 15.34 13.60 11.49
C LYS A 105 15.06 14.76 12.45
N SER A 106 15.74 15.89 12.26
CA SER A 106 15.53 17.16 13.02
C SER A 106 14.09 17.65 12.96
N ASP A 107 13.41 17.48 11.83
CA ASP A 107 11.98 17.77 11.62
C ASP A 107 11.07 17.21 12.72
N TRP A 108 11.39 16.03 13.27
CA TRP A 108 10.57 15.42 14.33
C TRP A 108 10.55 16.31 15.57
N LEU A 109 11.70 16.86 15.96
CA LEU A 109 11.85 17.72 17.12
C LEU A 109 11.15 19.06 16.87
N GLU A 110 11.45 19.71 15.75
CA GLU A 110 10.87 21.01 15.38
C GLU A 110 9.36 20.94 15.28
N PHE A 111 8.84 20.03 14.46
CA PHE A 111 7.40 19.98 14.20
C PHE A 111 6.64 19.48 15.42
N SER A 112 7.25 18.70 16.31
CA SER A 112 6.64 18.35 17.60
C SER A 112 6.53 19.58 18.51
N CYS A 113 7.54 20.44 18.53
CA CYS A 113 7.50 21.73 19.23
C CYS A 113 6.42 22.65 18.65
N ILE A 114 6.45 22.88 17.32
CA ILE A 114 5.50 23.79 16.64
C ILE A 114 4.06 23.31 16.82
N LYS A 115 3.79 22.01 16.64
CA LYS A 115 2.43 21.45 16.76
C LYS A 115 2.00 21.22 18.20
N ALA A 116 2.88 21.47 19.18
CA ALA A 116 2.66 21.21 20.59
C ALA A 116 2.14 19.79 20.86
N LYS A 117 2.68 18.81 20.14
CA LYS A 117 2.28 17.39 20.21
C LYS A 117 3.44 16.51 19.77
N LYS A 118 3.67 15.39 20.48
CA LYS A 118 4.65 14.39 20.09
C LYS A 118 4.23 13.76 18.76
N LEU A 119 5.03 13.96 17.72
CA LEU A 119 4.79 13.34 16.42
C LEU A 119 5.24 11.89 16.41
N LYS A 120 4.66 11.09 15.50
CA LYS A 120 5.01 9.67 15.35
C LYS A 120 6.44 9.55 14.83
N GLU A 121 7.29 8.90 15.60
CA GLU A 121 8.73 8.76 15.33
C GLU A 121 8.97 8.06 14.00
N LEU A 122 8.16 7.04 13.66
CA LEU A 122 8.27 6.26 12.42
C LEU A 122 8.08 7.10 11.14
N ASP A 123 7.43 8.26 11.22
CA ASP A 123 7.28 9.15 10.06
C ASP A 123 8.54 9.98 9.79
N TYR A 124 9.49 9.99 10.73
CA TYR A 124 10.72 10.78 10.70
C TYR A 124 11.98 9.92 10.93
N GLU A 125 11.87 8.59 10.97
CA GLU A 125 13.00 7.69 11.17
C GLU A 125 13.88 7.67 9.91
N TRP A 126 15.19 7.83 10.07
CA TRP A 126 16.14 7.87 8.94
C TRP A 126 16.17 6.55 8.14
N SER A 127 15.89 5.43 8.78
CA SER A 127 15.84 4.10 8.15
C SER A 127 14.65 3.91 7.20
N ARG A 128 13.68 4.84 7.22
CA ARG A 128 12.46 4.71 6.43
C ARG A 128 12.60 5.45 5.09
N PRO A 129 12.36 4.80 3.95
CA PRO A 129 12.39 5.46 2.66
C PRO A 129 11.35 6.57 2.60
N GLU A 130 11.66 7.65 1.87
CA GLU A 130 10.72 8.75 1.70
C GLU A 130 9.46 8.27 0.97
N LYS A 131 8.30 8.85 1.32
CA LYS A 131 7.01 8.45 0.73
C LYS A 131 7.06 8.45 -0.79
N LYS A 132 7.66 9.50 -1.37
CA LYS A 132 7.82 9.67 -2.83
C LYS A 132 8.67 8.56 -3.47
N GLU A 133 9.78 8.17 -2.83
CA GLU A 133 10.61 7.07 -3.32
C GLU A 133 9.87 5.73 -3.21
N SER A 134 9.12 5.52 -2.12
CA SER A 134 8.33 4.31 -1.94
C SER A 134 7.21 4.20 -2.98
N GLU A 135 6.52 5.30 -3.29
CA GLU A 135 5.47 5.37 -4.30
C GLU A 135 6.05 5.11 -5.70
N LYS A 136 7.20 5.72 -6.03
CA LYS A 136 7.91 5.47 -7.29
C LYS A 136 8.31 4.00 -7.44
N ALA A 137 8.89 3.41 -6.40
CA ALA A 137 9.28 1.99 -6.42
C ALA A 137 8.06 1.06 -6.56
N VAL A 138 6.93 1.39 -5.95
CA VAL A 138 5.67 0.65 -6.12
C VAL A 138 5.16 0.77 -7.56
N GLN A 139 5.21 1.98 -8.13
CA GLN A 139 4.77 2.23 -9.51
C GLN A 139 5.66 1.52 -10.54
N GLU A 140 6.99 1.54 -10.36
CA GLU A 140 7.93 0.81 -11.21
C GLU A 140 7.70 -0.71 -11.16
N LYS A 141 7.49 -1.26 -9.96
CA LYS A 141 7.13 -2.68 -9.79
C LYS A 141 5.81 -3.02 -10.48
N LYS A 142 4.81 -2.15 -10.38
CA LYS A 142 3.51 -2.33 -11.08
C LYS A 142 3.72 -2.35 -12.60
N LEU A 143 4.49 -1.41 -13.14
CA LEU A 143 4.78 -1.31 -14.58
C LEU A 143 5.57 -2.52 -15.09
N ALA A 144 6.60 -2.95 -14.36
CA ALA A 144 7.40 -4.13 -14.70
C ALA A 144 6.54 -5.40 -14.73
N LYS A 145 5.68 -5.60 -13.72
CA LYS A 145 4.72 -6.71 -13.69
C LYS A 145 3.75 -6.65 -14.87
N GLY A 146 3.26 -5.46 -15.20
CA GLY A 146 2.38 -5.25 -16.35
C GLY A 146 3.02 -5.66 -17.68
N LYS A 147 4.26 -5.23 -17.93
CA LYS A 147 5.04 -5.61 -19.12
C LYS A 147 5.26 -7.12 -19.20
N GLN A 148 5.62 -7.75 -18.07
CA GLN A 148 5.81 -9.20 -18.01
C GLN A 148 4.51 -9.97 -18.35
N LEU A 149 3.35 -9.49 -17.92
CA LEU A 149 2.07 -10.11 -18.28
C LEU A 149 1.78 -10.02 -19.78
N GLU A 150 2.08 -8.89 -20.39
CA GLU A 150 1.93 -8.65 -21.82
C GLU A 150 2.85 -9.53 -22.67
N GLU A 151 4.12 -9.65 -22.28
CA GLU A 151 5.09 -10.57 -22.90
C GLU A 151 4.62 -12.04 -22.84
N ASN A 152 3.91 -12.42 -21.77
CA ASN A 152 3.32 -13.75 -21.62
C ASN A 152 1.97 -13.91 -22.36
N GLY A 153 1.57 -12.92 -23.17
CA GLY A 153 0.35 -12.96 -23.98
C GLY A 153 -0.94 -12.55 -23.24
N PHE A 154 -0.84 -11.93 -22.06
CA PHE A 154 -1.98 -11.40 -21.31
C PHE A 154 -2.10 -9.87 -21.46
N ILE A 155 -2.98 -9.22 -20.69
CA ILE A 155 -3.13 -7.76 -20.67
C ILE A 155 -2.17 -7.14 -19.66
N ASN A 156 -1.57 -6.02 -20.04
CA ASN A 156 -0.76 -5.18 -19.16
C ASN A 156 -1.64 -4.52 -18.09
N THR A 157 -1.70 -5.09 -16.90
CA THR A 157 -2.51 -4.58 -15.77
C THR A 157 -1.94 -3.32 -15.11
N ALA A 158 -0.80 -2.81 -15.58
CA ALA A 158 -0.33 -1.50 -15.16
C ALA A 158 -1.04 -0.37 -15.93
N LEU A 159 -1.39 -0.64 -17.19
CA LEU A 159 -2.03 0.29 -18.12
C LEU A 159 -3.54 0.07 -18.26
N ASN A 160 -4.04 -1.06 -17.76
CA ASN A 160 -5.44 -1.45 -17.87
C ASN A 160 -5.97 -1.99 -16.54
N HIS A 161 -7.27 -1.93 -16.35
CA HIS A 161 -7.99 -2.54 -15.23
C HIS A 161 -9.22 -3.29 -15.74
N VAL A 162 -9.81 -4.16 -14.91
CA VAL A 162 -11.04 -4.87 -15.31
C VAL A 162 -12.19 -3.88 -15.27
N TYR A 163 -12.92 -3.79 -16.38
CA TYR A 163 -14.07 -2.91 -16.50
C TYR A 163 -15.12 -3.23 -15.44
N THR A 164 -15.63 -2.18 -14.82
CA THR A 164 -16.72 -2.22 -13.86
C THR A 164 -17.79 -1.26 -14.35
N ASP A 165 -19.01 -1.73 -14.54
CA ASP A 165 -20.09 -0.86 -15.01
C ASP A 165 -20.66 0.05 -13.91
N ASN A 166 -21.63 0.87 -14.29
CA ASN A 166 -22.37 1.76 -13.41
C ASN A 166 -23.14 1.04 -12.28
N THR A 167 -23.37 -0.28 -12.39
CA THR A 167 -23.99 -1.11 -11.35
C THR A 167 -22.98 -1.67 -10.35
N ASN A 168 -21.69 -1.33 -10.52
CA ASN A 168 -20.55 -1.94 -9.81
C ASN A 168 -20.33 -3.42 -10.16
N PHE A 169 -20.81 -3.86 -11.32
CA PHE A 169 -20.55 -5.22 -11.79
C PHE A 169 -19.19 -5.30 -12.47
N LYS A 170 -18.30 -6.09 -11.90
CA LYS A 170 -16.96 -6.33 -12.43
C LYS A 170 -16.99 -7.43 -13.48
N TYR A 171 -16.54 -7.14 -14.69
CA TYR A 171 -16.52 -8.08 -15.82
C TYR A 171 -15.32 -9.06 -15.74
N GLU A 172 -15.29 -9.84 -14.66
CA GLU A 172 -14.35 -10.95 -14.41
C GLU A 172 -15.16 -12.22 -14.10
N ILE A 173 -15.46 -13.02 -15.13
CA ILE A 173 -16.41 -14.12 -15.02
C ILE A 173 -15.68 -15.45 -15.09
N THR A 174 -15.89 -16.32 -14.11
CA THR A 174 -15.30 -17.65 -14.09
C THR A 174 -16.29 -18.69 -14.57
N LEU A 175 -15.89 -19.44 -15.61
CA LEU A 175 -16.59 -20.60 -16.12
C LEU A 175 -15.87 -21.87 -15.64
N GLY A 176 -16.56 -22.70 -14.86
CA GLY A 176 -16.08 -23.99 -14.35
C GLY A 176 -16.38 -25.12 -15.32
N GLY A 177 -15.34 -25.86 -15.71
CA GLY A 177 -15.44 -27.08 -16.50
C GLY A 177 -15.50 -28.34 -15.61
N LYS A 178 -16.09 -29.42 -16.15
CA LYS A 178 -16.25 -30.70 -15.44
C LYS A 178 -14.92 -31.36 -15.07
N ASP A 179 -13.84 -31.09 -15.81
CA ASP A 179 -12.50 -31.68 -15.63
C ASP A 179 -11.57 -30.83 -14.73
N SER A 180 -12.14 -29.99 -13.85
CA SER A 180 -11.39 -29.00 -13.07
C SER A 180 -10.58 -28.01 -13.93
N SER A 181 -10.93 -27.86 -15.20
CA SER A 181 -10.49 -26.72 -16.00
C SER A 181 -11.41 -25.52 -15.75
N CYS A 182 -10.88 -24.31 -15.90
CA CYS A 182 -11.70 -23.11 -15.87
C CYS A 182 -11.25 -22.10 -16.92
N TYR A 183 -12.22 -21.35 -17.41
CA TYR A 183 -11.98 -20.10 -18.12
C TYR A 183 -12.30 -18.94 -17.18
N THR A 184 -11.42 -17.95 -17.07
CA THR A 184 -11.78 -16.64 -16.53
C THR A 184 -11.82 -15.63 -17.67
N LEU A 185 -13.00 -15.09 -17.95
CA LEU A 185 -13.24 -14.08 -18.97
C LEU A 185 -13.06 -12.72 -18.32
N TYR A 186 -12.32 -11.85 -18.98
CA TYR A 186 -12.07 -10.47 -18.56
C TYR A 186 -12.48 -9.53 -19.68
N LEU A 187 -13.21 -8.47 -19.34
CA LEU A 187 -13.26 -7.26 -20.14
C LEU A 187 -12.36 -6.22 -19.47
N PHE A 188 -11.24 -5.90 -20.10
CA PHE A 188 -10.33 -4.87 -19.63
C PHE A 188 -10.67 -3.51 -20.24
N GLU A 189 -10.42 -2.45 -19.47
CA GLU A 189 -10.53 -1.04 -19.84
C GLU A 189 -9.16 -0.37 -19.65
N SER A 190 -8.76 0.49 -20.58
CA SER A 190 -7.53 1.26 -20.49
C SER A 190 -7.65 2.36 -19.44
N ASN A 191 -6.55 2.63 -18.74
CA ASN A 191 -6.47 3.74 -17.80
C ASN A 191 -6.36 5.11 -18.50
N ALA A 192 -6.32 5.14 -19.83
CA ALA A 192 -6.25 6.36 -20.64
C ALA A 192 -7.66 6.89 -20.94
N THR A 193 -7.74 8.18 -21.28
CA THR A 193 -8.98 8.80 -21.76
C THR A 193 -8.72 9.34 -23.17
N PRO A 194 -9.53 8.98 -24.18
CA PRO A 194 -10.72 8.11 -24.11
C PRO A 194 -10.38 6.64 -23.78
N HIS A 195 -11.33 5.94 -23.15
CA HIS A 195 -11.17 4.55 -22.76
C HIS A 195 -11.23 3.63 -23.98
N LEU A 196 -10.36 2.62 -23.98
CA LEU A 196 -10.36 1.52 -24.94
C LEU A 196 -10.40 0.19 -24.19
N TYR A 197 -10.98 -0.82 -24.81
CA TYR A 197 -11.30 -2.08 -24.18
C TYR A 197 -10.54 -3.24 -24.80
N HIS A 198 -10.47 -4.35 -24.06
CA HIS A 198 -9.93 -5.62 -24.54
C HIS A 198 -10.63 -6.81 -23.90
N PHE A 199 -11.21 -7.69 -24.70
CA PHE A 199 -11.66 -8.99 -24.22
C PHE A 199 -10.52 -10.00 -24.19
N VAL A 200 -10.35 -10.69 -23.05
CA VAL A 200 -9.41 -11.81 -22.90
C VAL A 200 -10.03 -12.92 -22.07
N ALA A 201 -9.86 -14.17 -22.52
CA ALA A 201 -10.18 -15.36 -21.73
C ALA A 201 -8.91 -16.09 -21.30
N LYS A 202 -8.75 -16.29 -19.99
CA LYS A 202 -7.67 -17.07 -19.38
C LYS A 202 -8.15 -18.49 -19.12
N PHE A 203 -7.57 -19.46 -19.81
CA PHE A 203 -7.78 -20.88 -19.56
C PHE A 203 -6.76 -21.43 -18.56
N THR A 204 -7.23 -22.17 -17.56
CA THR A 204 -6.36 -22.96 -16.68
C THR A 204 -6.85 -24.40 -16.59
N LYS A 205 -5.92 -25.34 -16.51
CA LYS A 205 -6.21 -26.78 -16.40
C LYS A 205 -5.24 -27.42 -15.41
N LYS A 206 -5.76 -28.18 -14.43
CA LYS A 206 -4.98 -28.82 -13.34
C LYS A 206 -4.21 -27.80 -12.48
N LYS A 207 -3.95 -28.14 -11.22
CA LYS A 207 -3.00 -27.38 -10.39
C LYS A 207 -1.59 -27.61 -10.96
N ARG A 208 -1.01 -26.64 -11.67
CA ARG A 208 0.42 -26.47 -12.08
C ARG A 208 0.67 -26.22 -13.58
N ALA A 209 -0.30 -26.37 -14.48
CA ALA A 209 -0.05 -26.01 -15.89
C ALA A 209 -0.04 -24.48 -16.06
N PRO A 210 0.81 -23.92 -16.93
CA PRO A 210 0.76 -22.50 -17.23
C PRO A 210 -0.60 -22.15 -17.87
N PRO A 211 -1.16 -20.96 -17.58
CA PRO A 211 -2.40 -20.51 -18.19
C PRO A 211 -2.22 -20.34 -19.69
N LYS A 212 -3.29 -20.59 -20.45
CA LYS A 212 -3.37 -20.21 -21.88
C LYS A 212 -4.31 -19.03 -22.02
N TYR A 213 -3.92 -18.05 -22.83
CA TYR A 213 -4.72 -16.86 -23.05
C TYR A 213 -5.35 -16.90 -24.44
N HIS A 214 -6.64 -16.63 -24.50
CA HIS A 214 -7.35 -16.33 -25.74
C HIS A 214 -7.61 -14.83 -25.76
N LYS A 215 -6.92 -14.13 -26.67
CA LYS A 215 -6.99 -12.69 -26.88
C LYS A 215 -7.26 -12.47 -28.37
N PRO A 216 -8.54 -12.44 -28.78
CA PRO A 216 -8.90 -12.40 -30.20
C PRO A 216 -8.53 -11.07 -30.88
N SER A 217 -8.56 -9.96 -30.14
CA SER A 217 -8.16 -8.66 -30.64
C SER A 217 -6.64 -8.45 -30.52
N VAL A 218 -6.00 -8.03 -31.62
CA VAL A 218 -4.57 -7.67 -31.62
C VAL A 218 -4.34 -6.38 -30.82
N THR A 219 -5.17 -5.37 -31.08
CA THR A 219 -5.14 -4.05 -30.43
C THR A 219 -6.41 -3.80 -29.63
N GLN A 220 -6.36 -2.83 -28.70
CA GLN A 220 -7.54 -2.40 -27.96
C GLN A 220 -8.57 -1.79 -28.90
N GLY A 221 -9.85 -1.87 -28.54
CA GLY A 221 -10.96 -1.42 -29.37
C GLY A 221 -12.07 -0.72 -28.59
N LEU A 222 -13.13 -0.32 -29.29
CA LEU A 222 -14.34 0.21 -28.67
C LEU A 222 -15.04 -0.85 -27.82
N PHE A 223 -15.76 -0.40 -26.79
CA PHE A 223 -16.49 -1.28 -25.87
C PHE A 223 -17.37 -2.29 -26.62
N ALA A 224 -18.23 -1.80 -27.51
CA ALA A 224 -19.22 -2.62 -28.22
C ALA A 224 -18.56 -3.83 -28.93
N ARG A 225 -17.47 -3.58 -29.66
CA ARG A 225 -16.72 -4.63 -30.37
C ARG A 225 -16.16 -5.68 -29.41
N GLU A 226 -15.46 -5.25 -28.36
CA GLU A 226 -14.82 -6.18 -27.43
C GLU A 226 -15.85 -6.93 -26.59
N PHE A 227 -16.98 -6.28 -26.29
CA PHE A 227 -18.08 -6.89 -25.58
C PHE A 227 -18.82 -7.92 -26.44
N ASP A 228 -18.99 -7.70 -27.74
CA ASP A 228 -19.53 -8.71 -28.65
C ASP A 228 -18.62 -9.95 -28.74
N LEU A 229 -17.29 -9.76 -28.74
CA LEU A 229 -16.34 -10.89 -28.66
C LEU A 229 -16.46 -11.65 -27.34
N PHE A 230 -16.63 -10.93 -26.23
CA PHE A 230 -16.89 -11.52 -24.92
C PHE A 230 -18.17 -12.37 -24.93
N LYS A 231 -19.29 -11.82 -25.43
CA LYS A 231 -20.59 -12.52 -25.51
C LYS A 231 -20.51 -13.76 -26.39
N ALA A 232 -19.91 -13.63 -27.58
CA ALA A 232 -19.72 -14.76 -28.49
C ALA A 232 -18.88 -15.88 -27.86
N PHE A 233 -17.82 -15.53 -27.12
CA PHE A 233 -17.02 -16.53 -26.41
C PHE A 233 -17.82 -17.19 -25.29
N PHE A 234 -18.55 -16.41 -24.48
CA PHE A 234 -19.40 -16.92 -23.40
C PHE A 234 -20.44 -17.92 -23.93
N LEU A 235 -21.17 -17.54 -24.98
CA LEU A 235 -22.14 -18.40 -25.67
C LEU A 235 -21.47 -19.69 -26.17
N SER A 236 -20.30 -19.59 -26.81
CA SER A 236 -19.59 -20.76 -27.34
C SER A 236 -19.17 -21.78 -26.27
N LYS A 237 -19.01 -21.35 -25.01
CA LYS A 237 -18.57 -22.22 -23.89
C LYS A 237 -19.72 -22.74 -23.06
N THR A 238 -20.79 -21.96 -22.92
CA THR A 238 -21.89 -22.23 -21.99
C THR A 238 -23.17 -22.67 -22.70
N GLY A 239 -23.35 -22.28 -23.98
CA GLY A 239 -24.60 -22.45 -24.72
C GLY A 239 -25.70 -21.46 -24.31
N VAL A 240 -25.39 -20.45 -23.50
CA VAL A 240 -26.34 -19.44 -23.01
C VAL A 240 -25.93 -18.06 -23.52
N GLU A 241 -26.89 -17.30 -24.04
CA GLU A 241 -26.68 -15.89 -24.39
C GLU A 241 -26.33 -15.08 -23.14
N TRP A 242 -25.50 -14.06 -23.28
CA TRP A 242 -25.04 -13.28 -22.12
C TRP A 242 -26.20 -12.59 -21.39
N GLU A 243 -27.17 -12.08 -22.14
CA GLU A 243 -28.37 -11.40 -21.63
C GLU A 243 -29.26 -12.35 -20.82
N ASP A 244 -29.17 -13.65 -21.11
CA ASP A 244 -29.92 -14.72 -20.47
C ASP A 244 -29.19 -15.36 -19.29
N ARG A 245 -27.98 -14.88 -18.96
CA ARG A 245 -27.10 -15.46 -17.92
C ARG A 245 -27.73 -15.59 -16.53
N LEU A 246 -28.78 -14.83 -16.24
CA LEU A 246 -29.44 -14.85 -14.92
C LEU A 246 -30.56 -15.89 -14.83
N ARG A 247 -30.85 -16.60 -15.93
CA ARG A 247 -31.90 -17.60 -16.03
C ARG A 247 -31.27 -18.98 -15.92
N ASP A 248 -31.03 -19.44 -14.70
CA ASP A 248 -30.31 -20.69 -14.43
C ASP A 248 -30.93 -21.93 -15.13
N TYR A 249 -32.24 -21.91 -15.42
CA TYR A 249 -32.92 -22.98 -16.15
C TYR A 249 -32.56 -23.07 -17.64
N LEU A 250 -31.89 -22.05 -18.20
CA LEU A 250 -31.42 -22.05 -19.58
C LEU A 250 -30.04 -22.69 -19.74
N VAL A 251 -29.32 -22.96 -18.65
CA VAL A 251 -28.00 -23.61 -18.71
C VAL A 251 -28.16 -25.07 -19.18
N PRO A 252 -27.60 -25.46 -20.34
CA PRO A 252 -27.71 -26.83 -20.84
C PRO A 252 -27.11 -27.85 -19.86
N LYS A 253 -27.80 -28.96 -19.62
CA LYS A 253 -27.32 -30.02 -18.69
C LYS A 253 -26.00 -30.66 -19.15
N ASP A 254 -25.80 -30.70 -20.46
CA ASP A 254 -24.60 -31.23 -21.12
C ASP A 254 -23.53 -30.15 -21.35
N ALA A 255 -23.75 -28.90 -20.93
CA ALA A 255 -22.80 -27.81 -21.08
C ALA A 255 -21.40 -28.21 -20.57
N LYS A 256 -20.39 -27.93 -21.40
CA LYS A 256 -18.99 -28.27 -21.11
C LYS A 256 -18.43 -27.38 -20.00
N PHE A 257 -18.85 -26.12 -19.97
CA PHE A 257 -18.52 -25.14 -18.94
C PHE A 257 -19.80 -24.52 -18.40
N THR A 258 -19.82 -24.31 -17.08
CA THR A 258 -20.93 -23.69 -16.34
C THR A 258 -20.42 -22.47 -15.60
N TYR A 259 -21.30 -21.63 -15.09
CA TYR A 259 -20.96 -20.44 -14.32
C TYR A 259 -21.95 -20.29 -13.16
N ALA A 260 -21.58 -19.50 -12.16
CA ALA A 260 -22.48 -19.14 -11.07
C ALA A 260 -23.07 -17.76 -11.36
N ALA A 261 -24.40 -17.66 -11.41
CA ALA A 261 -25.06 -16.37 -11.45
C ALA A 261 -24.79 -15.60 -10.13
N PRO A 262 -24.65 -14.26 -10.17
CA PRO A 262 -24.54 -13.45 -8.96
C PRO A 262 -25.74 -13.67 -8.04
N ALA A 263 -25.47 -14.05 -6.77
CA ALA A 263 -26.50 -14.37 -5.78
C ALA A 263 -27.00 -13.11 -5.03
N GLY A 264 -28.30 -13.09 -4.67
CA GLY A 264 -28.89 -12.06 -3.83
C GLY A 264 -28.82 -10.65 -4.43
N ASP A 265 -28.34 -9.70 -3.61
CA ASP A 265 -28.18 -8.27 -3.93
C ASP A 265 -26.85 -7.95 -4.66
N ALA A 266 -26.08 -8.97 -5.04
CA ALA A 266 -24.85 -8.74 -5.80
C ALA A 266 -25.16 -8.03 -7.13
N PRO A 267 -24.28 -7.11 -7.59
CA PRO A 267 -24.41 -6.51 -8.92
C PRO A 267 -24.57 -7.59 -9.99
N LYS A 268 -25.51 -7.38 -10.90
CA LYS A 268 -25.81 -8.36 -11.97
C LYS A 268 -25.26 -7.93 -13.32
N GLY A 269 -24.80 -6.69 -13.43
CA GLY A 269 -24.36 -6.06 -14.67
C GLY A 269 -25.52 -5.40 -15.42
N SER A 270 -25.25 -4.29 -16.10
CA SER A 270 -26.25 -3.61 -16.92
C SER A 270 -26.77 -4.56 -18.02
N LYS A 271 -28.07 -4.44 -18.32
CA LYS A 271 -28.67 -5.11 -19.50
C LYS A 271 -28.52 -4.25 -20.74
N GLU A 272 -28.60 -2.94 -20.56
CA GLU A 272 -28.61 -1.92 -21.58
C GLU A 272 -27.89 -0.72 -20.96
N GLU A 273 -26.69 -0.43 -21.45
CA GLU A 273 -26.19 0.91 -21.74
C GLU A 273 -24.69 0.80 -22.07
N TYR A 274 -24.35 1.25 -23.28
CA TYR A 274 -22.98 1.46 -23.70
C TYR A 274 -22.34 2.52 -22.79
N PRO A 275 -21.07 2.36 -22.36
CA PRO A 275 -20.37 3.48 -21.75
C PRO A 275 -20.40 4.67 -22.73
N GLN A 276 -20.91 5.81 -22.29
CA GLN A 276 -20.89 7.07 -23.05
C GLN A 276 -19.46 7.60 -23.16
#